data_AF-A0A3C0X119-F1
#
_entry.id   AF-A0A3C0X119-F1
#
_cell.length_a   1.000
_cell.length_b   1.000
_cell.length_c   1.000
_cell.angle_alpha   90.00
_cell.angle_beta   90.00
_cell.angle_gamma   90.00
#
_symmetry.space_group_name_H-M   'P 1'
#
loop_
_entity.id
_entity.type
_entity.pdbx_description
1 polymer ?
#
loop_
_entity_poly.entity_id
_entity_poly.type
_entity_poly.pdbx_seq_one_letter_code
_entity_poly.pdbx_strand_id
1 'polypeptide(L)' 'MEKYIYNEKNGLWYELQGDYYIPCLELPVEKEERYIGVWGQRHLRYIRQHKKVFYTNLVTSGKLQSHLADIEEQAQELFD' A
#
# COMPACT_ATOMS: atom_id res chain seq x y z
N MET A 1 34.27 -2.20 -2.03
CA MET A 1 33.13 -1.85 -1.15
C MET A 1 32.29 -3.11 -0.97
N GLU A 2 31.69 -3.31 0.21
CA GLU A 2 30.81 -4.46 0.44
C GLU A 2 29.49 -4.24 -0.30
N LYS A 3 28.89 -5.33 -0.81
CA LYS A 3 27.60 -5.24 -1.50
C LYS A 3 26.48 -4.82 -0.54
N TYR A 4 26.54 -5.29 0.71
CA TYR A 4 25.57 -4.97 1.75
C TYR A 4 26.27 -4.53 3.02
N ILE A 5 25.73 -3.53 3.71
CA ILE A 5 26.20 -3.08 5.01
C ILE A 5 25.03 -2.97 5.99
N TYR A 6 25.29 -3.23 7.28
CA TYR A 6 24.31 -3.07 8.35
C TYR A 6 24.68 -1.88 9.23
N ASN A 7 23.71 -1.04 9.58
CA ASN A 7 23.91 0.12 10.43
C ASN A 7 23.27 -0.11 11.82
N GLU A 8 24.10 -0.36 12.83
CA GLU A 8 23.64 -0.60 14.20
C GLU A 8 22.88 0.56 14.83
N LYS A 9 23.08 1.81 14.37
CA LYS A 9 22.42 2.99 14.95
C LYS A 9 20.94 3.11 14.57
N ASN A 10 20.54 2.61 13.40
CA ASN A 10 19.16 2.67 12.94
C ASN A 10 18.55 1.29 12.61
N GLY A 11 19.34 0.22 12.71
CA GLY A 11 18.90 -1.15 12.49
C GLY A 11 18.60 -1.50 11.04
N LEU A 12 19.08 -0.71 10.08
CA LEU A 12 18.79 -0.91 8.65
C LEU A 12 19.96 -1.57 7.91
N TRP A 13 19.60 -2.43 6.96
CA TRP A 13 20.49 -2.91 5.92
C TRP A 13 20.54 -1.91 4.77
N TYR A 14 21.68 -1.84 4.09
CA TYR A 14 21.86 -1.04 2.89
C TYR A 14 22.52 -1.87 1.80
N GLU A 15 22.13 -1.64 0.55
CA GLU A 15 22.72 -2.22 -0.65
C GLU A 15 23.53 -1.16 -1.41
N LEU A 16 24.71 -1.52 -1.90
CA LEU A 16 25.48 -0.67 -2.79
C LEU A 16 24.85 -0.66 -4.20
N GLN A 17 24.34 0.50 -4.60
CA GLN A 17 23.82 0.77 -5.94
C GLN A 17 24.57 1.96 -6.55
N GLY A 18 25.40 1.68 -7.56
CA GLY A 18 26.33 2.67 -8.10
C GLY A 18 27.34 3.11 -7.05
N ASP A 19 27.40 4.41 -6.79
CA ASP A 19 28.32 5.01 -5.80
C ASP A 19 27.67 5.25 -4.43
N TYR A 20 26.44 4.76 -4.21
CA TYR A 20 25.65 5.03 -3.00
C TYR A 20 25.13 3.77 -2.31
N TYR A 21 25.03 3.82 -1.00
CA TYR A 21 24.33 2.83 -0.19
C TYR A 21 22.87 3.24 -0.01
N ILE A 22 21.95 2.41 -0.50
CA ILE A 22 20.50 2.63 -0.43
C ILE A 22 19.90 1.65 0.59
N PRO A 23 19.03 2.09 1.51
CA PRO A 23 18.40 1.20 2.48
C PRO A 23 17.62 0.06 1.80
N CYS A 24 17.77 -1.16 2.32
CA CYS A 24 16.98 -2.31 1.94
C CYS A 24 15.57 -2.17 2.53
N LEU A 25 14.68 -1.46 1.83
CA LEU A 25 13.30 -1.27 2.25
C LEU A 25 12.44 -2.43 1.76
N GLU A 26 11.82 -3.14 2.70
CA GLU A 26 10.75 -4.08 2.41
C GLU A 26 9.41 -3.40 2.68
N LEU A 27 8.43 -3.65 1.80
CA LEU A 27 7.07 -3.21 2.06
C LEU A 27 6.50 -4.06 3.20
N PRO A 28 5.67 -3.48 4.09
CA PRO A 28 5.02 -4.25 5.13
C PRO A 28 4.32 -5.47 4.54
N VAL A 29 4.45 -6.61 5.21
CA VAL A 29 3.80 -7.88 4.81
C VAL A 29 2.27 -7.72 4.76
N GLU A 30 1.72 -6.70 5.43
CA GLU A 30 0.33 -6.23 5.36
C GLU A 30 -0.12 -5.71 3.98
N LYS A 31 0.58 -6.03 2.90
CA LYS A 31 -0.05 -5.99 1.58
C LYS A 31 -1.16 -7.03 1.58
N GLU A 32 -2.35 -6.60 1.96
CA GLU A 32 -3.57 -7.37 1.79
C GLU A 32 -3.69 -7.76 0.31
N GLU A 33 -3.39 -9.03 0.03
CA GLU A 33 -3.69 -9.69 -1.24
C GLU A 33 -5.21 -9.94 -1.38
N ARG A 34 -6.02 -8.98 -0.92
CA ARG A 34 -7.47 -9.03 -1.03
C ARG A 34 -7.88 -8.59 -2.41
N TYR A 35 -8.75 -9.39 -3.04
CA TYR A 35 -9.26 -9.14 -4.37
C TYR A 35 -10.13 -7.89 -4.39
N ILE A 36 -9.87 -6.99 -5.34
CA ILE A 36 -10.69 -5.80 -5.59
C ILE A 36 -11.34 -5.95 -6.97
N GLY A 37 -12.63 -6.27 -6.97
CA GLY A 37 -13.44 -6.42 -8.16
C GLY A 37 -14.10 -5.14 -8.63
N VAL A 38 -15.24 -5.30 -9.31
CA VAL A 38 -15.93 -4.19 -9.99
C VAL A 38 -16.48 -3.18 -8.99
N TRP A 39 -16.92 -3.60 -7.81
CA TRP A 39 -17.53 -2.73 -6.82
C TRP A 39 -16.48 -1.83 -6.16
N GLY A 40 -15.35 -2.41 -5.75
CA GLY A 40 -14.22 -1.64 -5.24
C GLY A 40 -13.71 -0.62 -6.28
N GLN A 41 -13.56 -1.02 -7.55
CA GLN A 41 -13.10 -0.11 -8.61
C GLN A 41 -14.09 1.04 -8.89
N ARG A 42 -15.40 0.76 -8.86
CA ARG A 42 -16.44 1.81 -9.00
C ARG A 42 -16.40 2.78 -7.83
N HIS A 43 -16.25 2.28 -6.61
CA HIS A 43 -16.13 3.12 -5.42
C HIS A 43 -14.87 3.99 -5.47
N LEU A 44 -13.74 3.45 -5.91
CA LEU A 44 -12.50 4.20 -6.13
C LEU A 44 -12.73 5.39 -7.09
N ARG A 45 -13.40 5.17 -8.22
CA ARG A 45 -13.74 6.25 -9.17
C ARG A 45 -14.59 7.33 -8.50
N TYR A 46 -15.60 6.92 -7.73
CA TYR A 46 -16.48 7.83 -7.00
C TYR A 46 -15.71 8.69 -6.00
N ILE A 47 -14.89 8.10 -5.12
CA ILE A 47 -14.19 8.86 -4.07
C ILE A 47 -13.13 9.80 -4.65
N ARG A 48 -12.48 9.44 -5.76
CA ARG A 48 -11.54 10.33 -6.46
C ARG A 48 -12.24 11.56 -7.04
N GLN A 49 -13.43 11.38 -7.61
CA GLN A 49 -14.18 12.46 -8.25
C GLN A 49 -14.90 13.35 -7.24
N HIS A 50 -15.52 12.76 -6.22
CA HIS A 50 -16.49 13.44 -5.36
C HIS A 50 -16.06 13.56 -3.90
N LYS A 51 -15.04 12.83 -3.44
CA LYS A 51 -14.62 12.78 -2.03
C LYS A 51 -13.09 12.95 -1.89
N LYS A 52 -12.52 13.97 -2.54
CA LYS A 52 -11.07 14.22 -2.61
C LYS A 52 -10.34 14.17 -1.25
N VAL A 53 -10.91 14.79 -0.21
CA VAL A 53 -10.31 14.77 1.14
C VAL A 53 -10.27 13.36 1.70
N PHE A 54 -11.37 12.61 1.60
CA PHE A 54 -11.44 11.22 2.04
C PHE A 54 -10.46 10.32 1.27
N TYR A 55 -10.42 10.44 -0.05
CA TYR A 55 -9.46 9.72 -0.88
C TYR A 55 -8.01 10.03 -0.47
N THR A 56 -7.69 11.31 -0.26
CA THR A 56 -6.35 11.73 0.16
C THR A 56 -5.98 11.14 1.51
N ASN A 57 -6.91 11.15 2.48
CA ASN A 57 -6.69 10.55 3.80
C ASN A 57 -6.44 9.04 3.71
N LEU A 58 -7.15 8.31 2.83
CA LEU A 58 -6.92 6.88 2.63
C LEU A 58 -5.54 6.59 2.01
N VAL A 59 -5.11 7.42 1.06
CA VAL A 59 -3.78 7.29 0.44
C VAL A 59 -2.67 7.58 1.44
N THR A 60 -2.75 8.69 2.17
CA THR A 60 -1.70 9.09 3.11
C THR A 60 -1.63 8.20 4.35
N SER A 61 -2.74 7.59 4.75
CA SER A 61 -2.77 6.61 5.83
C SER A 61 -2.38 5.19 5.39
N GLY A 62 -2.20 4.93 4.10
CA GLY A 62 -1.91 3.59 3.56
C GLY A 62 -3.12 2.63 3.57
N LYS A 63 -4.32 3.10 3.91
CA LYS A 63 -5.54 2.28 4.10
C LYS A 63 -6.43 2.18 2.87
N LEU A 64 -6.00 2.70 1.72
CA LEU A 64 -6.83 2.69 0.52
C LEU A 64 -7.15 1.26 0.04
N GLN A 65 -6.15 0.39 0.02
CA GLN A 65 -6.32 -0.98 -0.49
C GLN A 65 -7.33 -1.75 0.37
N SER A 66 -7.18 -1.69 1.70
CA SER A 66 -8.06 -2.38 2.64
C SER A 66 -9.49 -1.88 2.56
N HIS A 67 -9.68 -0.57 2.50
CA HIS A 67 -11.01 0.04 2.36
C HIS A 67 -11.73 -0.44 1.08
N LEU A 68 -11.01 -0.54 -0.04
CA LEU A 68 -11.61 -1.00 -1.30
C LEU A 68 -11.93 -2.49 -1.29
N ALA A 69 -11.12 -3.31 -0.61
CA ALA A 69 -11.39 -4.72 -0.41
C ALA A 69 -12.63 -4.94 0.48
N ASP A 70 -12.76 -4.19 1.58
CA ASP A 70 -13.94 -4.25 2.46
C ASP A 70 -15.22 -3.91 1.70
N ILE A 71 -15.18 -2.91 0.81
CA ILE A 71 -16.31 -2.54 -0.05
C ILE A 71 -16.66 -3.64 -1.07
N GLU A 72 -15.65 -4.31 -1.62
CA GLU A 72 -15.86 -5.42 -2.55
C GLU A 72 -16.52 -6.60 -1.85
N GLU A 73 -16.02 -6.99 -0.68
CA GLU A 73 -16.55 -8.08 0.14
C GLU A 73 -18.01 -7.79 0.54
N GLN A 74 -18.28 -6.60 1.09
CA GLN A 74 -19.64 -6.17 1.42
C GLN A 74 -20.60 -6.21 0.22
N ALA A 75 -20.12 -5.85 -0.97
CA ALA A 75 -20.94 -5.91 -2.15
C ALA A 75 -21.21 -7.36 -2.58
N GLN A 76 -20.20 -8.23 -2.55
CA GLN A 76 -20.37 -9.65 -2.86
C GLN A 76 -21.38 -10.31 -1.89
N GLU A 77 -21.23 -10.11 -0.58
CA GLU A 77 -22.16 -10.63 0.43
C GLU A 77 -23.62 -10.21 0.23
N LEU A 78 -23.86 -9.03 -0.36
CA LEU A 78 -25.22 -8.54 -0.63
C LEU A 78 -25.83 -9.12 -1.92
N PHE A 79 -25.00 -9.60 -2.84
CA PHE A 79 -25.43 -10.13 -4.13
C PHE A 79 -25.33 -11.66 -4.24
N ASP A 80 -24.78 -12.31 -3.21
CA ASP A 80 -24.77 -13.77 -3.02
C ASP A 80 -26.15 -14.30 -2.55
#